data_AF-A0A2T7TVH1-F1
#
_entry.id   AF-A0A2T7TVH1-F1
#
_cell.length_a   1.000
_cell.length_b   1.000
_cell.length_c   1.000
_cell.angle_alpha   90.00
_cell.angle_beta   90.00
_cell.angle_gamma   90.00
#
_symmetry.space_group_name_H-M   'P 1'
#
loop_
_entity.id
_entity.type
_entity.pdbx_description
1 polymer ?
#
loop_
_entity_poly.entity_id
_entity_poly.type
_entity_poly.pdbx_seq_one_letter_code
_entity_poly.pdbx_strand_id
1 'polypeptide(L)'
;MFIPAVVQFTNTVAEQACVDYPLLSDLCADEIEQRIVRAYIQLVFQAVDTDSSRSVVVMRLGSLEVRLAELRLPEANHGLPPFWIEVFDWPHQASIDSIGCYEFGEDELAAAVAMIVSAAHEADTRIGTAAPPLHE
;
A
#
# COMPACT_ATOMS: atom_id res chain seq x y z
N MET A 1 39.54 -24.97 17.14
CA MET A 1 39.76 -23.94 16.10
C MET A 1 38.46 -23.81 15.32
N PHE A 2 37.65 -22.79 15.63
CA PHE A 2 36.39 -22.50 14.95
C PHE A 2 36.38 -20.99 14.65
N ILE A 3 36.21 -20.63 13.38
CA ILE A 3 36.11 -19.24 12.92
C ILE A 3 34.61 -18.94 12.78
N PRO A 4 34.06 -17.89 13.41
CA PRO A 4 32.71 -17.46 13.11
C PRO A 4 32.73 -16.61 11.83
N ALA A 5 31.90 -16.98 10.85
CA ALA A 5 31.62 -16.13 9.70
C ALA A 5 30.81 -14.92 10.18
N VAL A 6 31.44 -13.75 10.17
CA VAL A 6 30.77 -12.47 10.39
C VAL A 6 29.96 -12.16 9.14
N VAL A 7 28.64 -12.26 9.23
CA VAL A 7 27.74 -11.72 8.19
C VAL A 7 27.65 -10.22 8.43
N GLN A 8 28.45 -9.45 7.68
CA GLN A 8 28.33 -7.99 7.62
C GLN A 8 27.15 -7.65 6.72
N PHE A 9 26.00 -7.30 7.31
CA PHE A 9 24.95 -6.59 6.59
C PHE A 9 25.40 -5.16 6.40
N THR A 10 25.99 -4.85 5.25
CA THR A 10 26.23 -3.47 4.85
C THR A 10 24.86 -2.80 4.68
N ASN A 11 24.58 -1.88 5.60
CA ASN A 11 23.42 -1.02 5.62
C ASN A 11 23.53 -0.04 4.44
N THR A 12 23.17 -0.48 3.24
CA THR A 12 22.90 0.44 2.15
C THR A 12 21.54 1.04 2.43
N VAL A 13 21.55 2.29 2.90
CA VAL A 13 20.38 3.18 2.88
C VAL A 13 19.79 3.04 1.48
N ALA A 14 18.65 2.37 1.39
CA ALA A 14 17.85 2.39 0.18
C ALA A 14 17.38 3.84 0.04
N GLU A 15 18.11 4.60 -0.76
CA GLU A 15 17.62 5.84 -1.35
C GLU A 15 16.38 5.44 -2.16
N GLN A 16 15.23 5.42 -1.48
CA GLN A 16 13.92 5.38 -2.12
C GLN A 16 13.75 6.73 -2.80
N ALA A 17 14.33 6.81 -4.01
CA ALA A 17 14.01 7.83 -4.95
C ALA A 17 12.49 7.83 -5.13
N CYS A 18 11.85 8.89 -4.67
CA CYS A 18 10.47 9.24 -5.00
C CYS A 18 10.38 9.28 -6.53
N VAL A 19 9.93 8.20 -7.15
CA VAL A 19 9.51 8.25 -8.54
C VAL A 19 8.09 8.78 -8.52
N ASP A 20 7.96 10.09 -8.68
CA ASP A 20 6.70 10.72 -9.10
C ASP A 20 6.32 10.13 -10.45
N TYR A 21 5.47 9.10 -10.46
CA TYR A 21 4.88 8.54 -11.67
C TYR A 21 3.64 9.35 -12.05
N PRO A 22 3.67 10.12 -13.17
CA PRO A 22 2.47 10.80 -13.63
C PRO A 22 1.50 9.79 -14.26
N LEU A 23 0.29 9.76 -13.68
CA LEU A 23 -1.03 9.58 -14.33
C LEU A 23 -1.45 8.16 -14.81
N LEU A 24 -1.96 7.37 -13.86
CA LEU A 24 -3.34 6.84 -13.75
C LEU A 24 -4.13 6.24 -14.95
N SER A 25 -3.60 6.09 -16.16
CA SER A 25 -4.33 5.38 -17.25
C SER A 25 -3.79 3.98 -17.63
N ASP A 26 -2.66 3.56 -17.06
CA ASP A 26 -1.96 2.31 -17.46
C ASP A 26 -1.68 1.33 -16.30
N LEU A 27 -2.35 1.49 -15.15
CA LEU A 27 -2.20 0.53 -14.07
C LEU A 27 -2.87 -0.80 -14.44
N CYS A 28 -2.06 -1.71 -15.00
CA CYS A 28 -2.47 -3.08 -15.23
C CYS A 28 -2.76 -3.77 -13.88
N ALA A 29 -3.84 -4.55 -13.81
CA ALA A 29 -4.23 -5.32 -12.64
C ALA A 29 -3.04 -6.14 -12.08
N ASP A 30 -2.29 -6.78 -12.97
CA ASP A 30 -1.10 -7.56 -12.63
C ASP A 30 -0.02 -6.73 -11.94
N GLU A 31 0.14 -5.45 -12.29
CA GLU A 31 1.11 -4.59 -11.64
C GLU A 31 0.67 -4.16 -10.23
N ILE A 32 -0.63 -3.92 -10.03
CA ILE A 32 -1.19 -3.62 -8.71
C ILE A 32 -1.01 -4.84 -7.81
N GLU A 33 -1.33 -6.03 -8.33
CA GLU A 33 -1.11 -7.30 -7.66
C GLU A 33 0.35 -7.47 -7.21
N GLN A 34 1.31 -7.29 -8.13
CA GLN A 34 2.73 -7.38 -7.81
C GLN A 34 3.17 -6.36 -6.75
N ARG A 35 2.61 -5.15 -6.74
CA ARG A 35 2.89 -4.14 -5.71
C ARG A 35 2.32 -4.55 -4.35
N ILE A 36 1.12 -5.12 -4.31
CA ILE A 36 0.53 -5.66 -3.07
C ILE A 36 1.42 -6.78 -2.51
N VAL A 37 1.78 -7.76 -3.33
CA VAL A 37 2.62 -8.89 -2.91
C VAL A 37 3.99 -8.39 -2.41
N ARG A 38 4.60 -7.42 -3.10
CA ARG A 38 5.86 -6.82 -2.66
C ARG A 38 5.73 -6.10 -1.32
N ALA A 39 4.66 -5.33 -1.14
CA ALA A 39 4.38 -4.66 0.12
C ALA A 39 4.15 -5.64 1.27
N TYR A 40 3.45 -6.76 1.00
CA TYR A 40 3.25 -7.83 1.98
C TYR A 40 4.58 -8.46 2.41
N ILE A 41 5.44 -8.82 1.46
CA ILE A 41 6.78 -9.33 1.75
C ILE A 41 7.56 -8.32 2.60
N GLN A 42 7.56 -7.04 2.21
CA GLN A 42 8.24 -5.99 2.98
C GLN A 42 7.70 -5.90 4.42
N LEU A 43 6.38 -5.94 4.59
CA LEU A 43 5.73 -5.87 5.90
C LEU A 43 6.10 -7.06 6.79
N VAL A 44 6.10 -8.28 6.23
CA VAL A 44 6.45 -9.51 6.97
C VAL A 44 7.90 -9.47 7.44
N PHE A 45 8.82 -8.95 6.62
CA PHE A 45 10.25 -8.85 6.95
C PHE A 45 10.63 -7.58 7.73
N GLN A 46 9.71 -6.64 7.95
CA GLN A 46 9.98 -5.51 8.84
C GLN A 46 10.18 -5.97 10.28
N ALA A 47 11.24 -5.48 10.92
CA ALA A 47 11.52 -5.73 12.32
C ALA A 47 10.29 -5.39 13.19
N VAL A 48 9.97 -6.28 14.11
CA VAL A 48 8.85 -6.12 15.04
C VAL A 48 9.29 -5.15 16.13
N ASP A 49 9.04 -3.86 15.94
CA ASP A 49 9.00 -2.93 17.07
C ASP A 49 7.72 -3.18 17.87
N THR A 50 7.86 -3.17 19.19
CA THR A 50 6.88 -3.72 20.14
C THR A 50 5.61 -2.90 20.29
N ASP A 51 5.57 -1.65 19.80
CA ASP A 51 4.50 -0.69 20.15
C ASP A 51 3.78 -0.01 18.98
N SER A 52 4.12 -0.29 17.71
CA SER A 52 3.47 0.35 16.56
C SER A 52 2.79 -0.64 15.62
N SER A 53 1.59 -0.30 15.12
CA SER A 53 1.03 -1.00 13.96
C SER A 53 2.00 -0.85 12.79
N ARG A 54 2.27 -1.95 12.08
CA ARG A 54 3.17 -1.93 10.93
C ARG A 54 2.39 -1.53 9.70
N SER A 55 2.94 -0.65 8.88
CA SER A 55 2.35 -0.34 7.57
C SER A 55 3.43 -0.11 6.51
N VAL A 56 3.06 -0.37 5.26
CA VAL A 56 3.87 -0.17 4.06
C VAL A 56 3.00 0.56 3.04
N VAL A 57 3.55 1.59 2.39
CA VAL A 57 2.90 2.22 1.25
C VAL A 57 2.99 1.29 0.04
N VAL A 58 1.84 0.87 -0.49
CA VAL A 58 1.75 0.07 -1.72
C VAL A 58 1.98 0.96 -2.93
N MET A 59 1.27 2.08 -2.99
CA MET A 59 1.39 3.08 -4.07
C MET A 59 0.70 4.40 -3.72
N ARG A 60 0.86 5.41 -4.58
CA ARG A 60 0.16 6.70 -4.50
C ARG A 60 -0.67 6.93 -5.76
N LEU A 61 -1.88 7.43 -5.60
CA LEU A 61 -2.85 7.74 -6.65
C LEU A 61 -3.24 9.22 -6.52
N GLY A 62 -2.40 10.12 -7.05
CA GLY A 62 -2.59 11.56 -6.85
C GLY A 62 -2.52 11.95 -5.37
N SER A 63 -3.61 12.48 -4.82
CA SER A 63 -3.73 12.84 -3.40
C SER A 63 -4.05 11.67 -2.47
N LEU A 64 -4.29 10.48 -3.03
CA LEU A 64 -4.58 9.26 -2.29
C LEU A 64 -3.31 8.43 -2.09
N GLU A 65 -3.22 7.74 -0.96
CA GLU A 65 -2.15 6.80 -0.66
C GLU A 65 -2.75 5.44 -0.35
N VAL A 66 -2.30 4.40 -1.05
CA VAL A 66 -2.69 3.02 -0.77
C VAL A 66 -1.67 2.43 0.19
N ARG A 67 -2.14 1.92 1.33
CA ARG A 67 -1.30 1.36 2.40
C ARG A 67 -1.70 -0.07 2.67
N LEU A 68 -0.72 -0.89 2.98
CA LEU A 68 -0.90 -2.20 3.57
C LEU A 68 -0.52 -2.11 5.05
N ALA A 69 -1.43 -2.43 5.94
CA ALA A 69 -1.21 -2.41 7.39
C ALA A 69 -1.43 -3.79 8.02
N GLU A 70 -0.64 -4.10 9.04
CA GLU A 70 -0.87 -5.24 9.92
C GLU A 70 -1.64 -4.78 11.15
N LEU A 71 -2.76 -5.45 11.43
CA LEU A 71 -3.54 -5.24 12.64
C LEU A 71 -3.06 -6.19 13.73
N ARG A 72 -2.27 -5.68 14.68
CA ARG A 72 -1.92 -6.42 15.88
C ARG A 72 -3.04 -6.32 16.90
N LEU A 73 -4.02 -7.21 16.79
CA LEU A 73 -5.02 -7.38 17.84
C LEU A 73 -4.39 -8.13 19.02
N PRO A 74 -4.47 -7.60 20.26
CA PRO A 74 -4.15 -8.38 21.43
C PRO A 74 -5.17 -9.52 21.53
N GLU A 75 -4.67 -10.73 21.31
CA GLU A 75 -5.24 -12.05 21.61
C GLU A 75 -6.78 -12.15 21.61
N ALA A 76 -7.33 -12.85 20.61
CA ALA A 76 -8.69 -13.42 20.53
C ALA A 76 -9.74 -12.70 19.65
N ASN A 77 -9.37 -12.23 18.45
CA ASN A 77 -10.35 -12.07 17.36
C ASN A 77 -9.99 -12.98 16.17
N HIS A 78 -10.22 -14.29 16.33
CA HIS A 78 -9.95 -15.34 15.34
C HIS A 78 -10.75 -15.22 14.02
N GLY A 79 -11.54 -14.16 13.84
CA GLY A 79 -12.36 -13.93 12.66
C GLY A 79 -12.15 -12.58 11.99
N LEU A 80 -11.11 -11.82 12.38
CA LEU A 80 -10.73 -10.61 11.68
C LEU A 80 -9.48 -10.85 10.84
N PRO A 81 -9.41 -10.27 9.63
CA PRO A 81 -8.23 -10.37 8.80
C PRO A 81 -7.04 -9.64 9.46
N PRO A 82 -5.86 -10.28 9.53
CA PRO A 82 -4.64 -9.71 10.10
C PRO A 82 -4.07 -8.57 9.26
N PHE A 83 -4.39 -8.51 7.96
CA PHE A 83 -3.89 -7.49 7.05
C PHE A 83 -5.03 -6.64 6.49
N TRP A 84 -4.74 -5.37 6.25
CA TRP A 84 -5.69 -4.43 5.68
C TRP A 84 -5.00 -3.62 4.58
N ILE A 85 -5.61 -3.60 3.40
CA ILE A 85 -5.27 -2.63 2.37
C ILE A 85 -6.24 -1.45 2.52
N GLU A 86 -5.70 -0.26 2.65
CA GLU A 86 -6.43 0.98 2.89
C GLU A 86 -6.12 2.00 1.80
N VAL A 87 -7.15 2.67 1.29
CA VAL A 87 -7.04 3.87 0.45
C VAL A 87 -7.22 5.08 1.34
N PHE A 88 -6.14 5.80 1.59
CA PHE A 88 -6.08 6.93 2.52
C PHE A 88 -6.06 8.26 1.76
N ASP A 89 -6.98 9.16 2.09
CA ASP A 89 -6.97 10.56 1.64
C ASP A 89 -6.04 11.39 2.54
N TRP A 90 -4.87 11.75 2.00
CA TRP A 90 -3.88 12.50 2.77
C TRP A 90 -4.35 13.92 3.14
N PRO A 91 -4.90 14.73 2.21
CA PRO A 91 -5.50 16.03 2.54
C PRO A 91 -6.56 16.00 3.64
N HIS A 92 -7.45 15.00 3.63
CA HIS A 92 -8.56 14.92 4.59
C HIS A 92 -8.28 14.06 5.82
N GLN A 93 -7.09 13.43 5.89
CA GLN A 93 -6.69 12.53 6.97
C GLN A 93 -7.71 11.41 7.22
N ALA A 94 -8.26 10.84 6.15
CA ALA A 94 -9.39 9.91 6.22
C ALA A 94 -9.17 8.66 5.36
N SER A 95 -9.59 7.52 5.90
CA SER A 95 -9.75 6.29 5.12
C SER A 95 -10.97 6.42 4.21
N ILE A 96 -10.79 6.25 2.90
CA ILE A 96 -11.88 6.28 1.92
C ILE A 96 -12.47 4.89 1.76
N ASP A 97 -11.59 3.89 1.62
CA ASP A 97 -11.97 2.50 1.42
C ASP A 97 -10.92 1.60 2.03
N SER A 98 -11.33 0.40 2.43
CA SER A 98 -10.43 -0.60 2.98
C SER A 98 -10.95 -2.01 2.78
N ILE A 99 -10.02 -2.93 2.54
CA ILE A 99 -10.31 -4.35 2.46
C ILE A 99 -9.37 -5.12 3.38
N GLY A 100 -9.95 -6.04 4.14
CA GLY A 100 -9.19 -6.95 4.98
C GLY A 100 -8.81 -8.22 4.21
N CYS A 101 -7.58 -8.69 4.41
CA CYS A 101 -7.03 -9.89 3.77
C CYS A 101 -6.44 -10.84 4.82
N TYR A 102 -6.68 -12.14 4.64
CA TYR A 102 -6.08 -13.17 5.49
C TYR A 102 -4.70 -13.57 5.01
N GLU A 103 -4.61 -14.00 3.75
CA GLU A 103 -3.39 -14.57 3.19
C GLU A 103 -3.10 -14.07 1.77
N PHE A 104 -3.88 -13.10 1.28
CA PHE A 104 -3.81 -12.60 -0.09
C PHE A 104 -4.02 -13.74 -1.12
N GLY A 105 -5.05 -14.56 -0.87
CA GLY A 105 -5.51 -15.55 -1.85
C GLY A 105 -6.05 -14.88 -3.12
N GLU A 106 -6.27 -15.64 -4.19
CA GLU A 106 -6.69 -15.14 -5.50
C GLU A 106 -7.90 -14.19 -5.42
N ASP A 107 -8.97 -14.58 -4.73
CA ASP A 107 -10.18 -13.75 -4.58
C ASP A 107 -9.93 -12.46 -3.78
N GLU A 108 -9.13 -12.55 -2.71
CA GLU A 108 -8.80 -11.39 -1.86
C GLU A 108 -7.96 -10.37 -2.64
N LEU A 109 -7.01 -10.88 -3.41
CA LEU A 109 -6.09 -10.08 -4.21
C LEU A 109 -6.82 -9.43 -5.38
N ALA A 110 -7.69 -10.17 -6.07
CA ALA A 110 -8.57 -9.63 -7.11
C ALA A 110 -9.48 -8.52 -6.56
N ALA A 111 -10.07 -8.70 -5.38
CA ALA A 111 -10.91 -7.70 -4.74
C ALA A 111 -10.11 -6.43 -4.36
N ALA A 112 -8.91 -6.59 -3.81
CA ALA A 112 -8.04 -5.46 -3.49
C ALA A 112 -7.58 -4.69 -4.74
N VAL A 113 -7.24 -5.40 -5.81
CA VAL A 113 -6.91 -4.79 -7.10
C VAL A 113 -8.11 -4.00 -7.63
N ALA A 114 -9.31 -4.58 -7.63
CA ALA A 114 -10.53 -3.90 -8.09
C ALA A 114 -10.83 -2.63 -7.28
N MET A 115 -10.62 -2.66 -5.95
CA MET A 115 -10.75 -1.50 -5.07
C MET A 115 -9.77 -0.38 -5.47
N ILE A 116 -8.49 -0.71 -5.68
CA ILE A 116 -7.45 0.25 -6.05
C ILE A 116 -7.71 0.85 -7.44
N VAL A 117 -8.11 0.03 -8.41
CA VAL A 117 -8.50 0.49 -9.75
C VAL A 117 -9.68 1.45 -9.70
N SER A 118 -10.69 1.16 -8.86
CA SER A 118 -11.84 2.04 -8.69
C SER A 118 -11.42 3.39 -8.07
N ALA A 119 -10.61 3.37 -7.01
CA ALA A 119 -10.09 4.57 -6.37
C ALA A 119 -9.22 5.41 -7.34
N ALA A 120 -8.43 4.76 -8.20
CA ALA A 120 -7.64 5.38 -9.25
C ALA A 120 -8.52 6.14 -10.25
N HIS A 121 -9.57 5.51 -10.78
CA HIS A 121 -10.51 6.15 -11.70
C HIS A 121 -11.26 7.33 -11.08
N GLU A 122 -11.64 7.22 -9.81
CA GLU A 122 -12.27 8.33 -9.09
C GLU A 122 -11.32 9.51 -8.88
N ALA A 123 -10.05 9.24 -8.57
CA ALA A 123 -9.04 10.27 -8.39
C ALA A 123 -8.81 11.06 -9.69
N ASP A 124 -8.76 10.38 -10.83
CA ASP A 124 -8.65 11.01 -12.15
C ASP A 124 -9.84 11.92 -12.48
N THR A 125 -11.05 11.47 -12.17
CA THR A 125 -12.28 12.23 -12.43
C THR A 125 -12.29 13.56 -11.65
N ARG A 126 -11.71 13.58 -10.44
CA ARG A 126 -11.58 14.80 -9.62
C ARG A 126 -10.53 15.77 -10.18
N ILE A 127 -9.49 15.29 -10.86
CA ILE A 127 -8.46 16.13 -11.46
C ILE A 127 -8.95 16.76 -12.78
N GLY A 128 -9.73 16.01 -13.58
CA GLY A 128 -10.23 16.48 -14.88
C GLY A 128 -11.31 17.57 -14.85
N THR A 129 -11.88 17.88 -13.68
CA THR A 129 -12.97 18.88 -13.53
C THR A 129 -12.50 20.29 -13.17
N ALA A 130 -11.20 20.53 -13.02
CA ALA A 130 -10.64 21.84 -12.69
C ALA A 130 -10.21 22.67 -13.92
N ALA A 131 -11.02 22.72 -14.98
CA ALA A 131 -10.81 23.68 -16.07
C ALA A 131 -11.43 25.05 -15.68
N PRO A 132 -10.66 26.16 -15.63
CA PRO A 132 -11.23 27.47 -15.32
C PRO A 132 -12.10 27.96 -16.49
N PRO A 133 -13.19 28.71 -16.22
CA PRO A 133 -13.96 29.33 -17.29
C PRO A 133 -13.06 30.32 -18.04
N LEU A 134 -13.02 30.17 -19.37
CA LEU A 134 -12.45 31.16 -20.28
C LEU A 134 -13.20 32.47 -20.06
N HIS A 135 -12.52 33.46 -19.49
CA HIS A 135 -12.97 34.84 -19.57
C HIS A 135 -12.72 35.34 -21.00
N GLU A 136 -13.77 35.96 -21.54
CA GLU A 136 -13.97 36.51 -22.88
C GLU A 136 -12.81 37.37 -23.43
#